data_AF-A0A8T4MS10-F1
#
_entry.id   AF-A0A8T4MS10-F1
#
_cell.length_a   1.000
_cell.length_b   1.000
_cell.length_c   1.000
_cell.angle_alpha   90.00
_cell.angle_beta   90.00
_cell.angle_gamma   90.00
#
_symmetry.space_group_name_H-M   'P 1'
#
loop_
_entity.id
_entity.type
_entity.pdbx_description
1 polymer ?
#
loop_
_entity_poly.entity_id
_entity_poly.type
_entity_poly.pdbx_seq_one_letter_code
_entity_poly.pdbx_strand_id
1 'polypeptide(L)'
;MGLEFLTVGVNWRVKDDHYEAFGNANREGQEEIVSNFLRSQMGAGKDERTPQEHDVYSIRLEWHPEDDRIESYSNTGNFSLRDGILIGFLRYLGKQPSD
;
A
#
# COMPACT_ATOMS: atom_id res chain seq x y z
N MET A 1 -24.11 11.16 2.42
CA MET A 1 -23.72 9.79 2.06
C MET A 1 -22.26 9.69 2.44
N GLY A 2 -21.91 8.94 3.49
CA GLY A 2 -20.50 8.75 3.86
C GLY A 2 -19.78 7.94 2.79
N LEU A 3 -18.46 8.07 2.70
CA LEU A 3 -17.66 7.16 1.88
C LEU A 3 -17.77 5.75 2.48
N GLU A 4 -18.02 4.74 1.63
CA GLU A 4 -18.08 3.34 2.06
C GLU A 4 -16.70 2.81 2.51
N PHE A 5 -15.63 3.40 1.99
CA PHE A 5 -14.24 3.09 2.35
C PHE A 5 -13.29 4.26 2.06
N LEU A 6 -12.13 4.26 2.72
CA LEU A 6 -10.98 5.08 2.34
C LEU A 6 -10.03 4.26 1.45
N THR A 7 -9.49 4.91 0.44
CA THR A 7 -8.57 4.32 -0.53
C THR A 7 -7.19 4.93 -0.37
N VAL A 8 -6.18 4.06 -0.27
CA VAL A 8 -4.77 4.38 -0.42
C VAL A 8 -4.22 3.66 -1.63
N GLY A 9 -3.89 4.40 -2.66
CA GLY A 9 -3.25 3.90 -3.86
C GLY A 9 -1.79 4.29 -3.92
N VAL A 10 -0.94 3.37 -4.37
CA VAL A 10 0.50 3.58 -4.55
C VAL A 10 0.90 3.07 -5.92
N ASN A 11 1.47 3.96 -6.74
CA ASN A 11 2.23 3.56 -7.92
C ASN A 11 3.71 3.72 -7.61
N TRP A 12 4.49 2.65 -7.79
CA TRP A 12 5.95 2.69 -7.71
C TRP A 12 6.54 2.46 -9.10
N ARG A 13 7.26 3.48 -9.58
CA ARG A 13 8.02 3.42 -10.83
C ARG A 13 9.44 2.94 -10.53
N VAL A 14 9.80 1.78 -11.08
CA VAL A 14 11.08 1.12 -10.76
C VAL A 14 12.28 1.91 -11.29
N LYS A 15 12.13 2.48 -12.49
CA LYS A 15 13.23 3.13 -13.23
C LYS A 15 13.85 4.31 -12.48
N ASP A 16 13.04 5.11 -11.80
CA ASP A 16 13.43 6.34 -11.11
C ASP A 16 13.22 6.27 -9.59
N ASP A 17 12.89 5.09 -9.06
CA ASP A 17 12.55 4.85 -7.64
C ASP A 17 11.54 5.87 -7.10
N HIS A 18 10.48 6.12 -7.87
CA HIS A 18 9.50 7.16 -7.57
C HIS A 18 8.18 6.56 -7.10
N TYR A 19 7.63 7.15 -6.03
CA TYR A 19 6.31 6.83 -5.50
C TYR A 19 5.32 7.94 -5.83
N GLU A 20 4.15 7.54 -6.33
CA GLU A 20 3.00 8.40 -6.54
C GLU A 20 1.82 7.85 -5.75
N ALA A 21 1.29 8.65 -4.81
CA ALA A 21 0.13 8.29 -4.03
C ALA A 21 -1.16 8.76 -4.72
N PHE A 22 -2.20 7.95 -4.67
CA PHE A 22 -3.55 8.30 -5.15
C PHE A 22 -4.62 7.79 -4.16
N GLY A 23 -5.88 8.15 -4.38
CA GLY A 23 -6.99 7.81 -3.50
C GLY A 23 -7.52 9.01 -2.72
N ASN A 24 -8.33 8.75 -1.70
CA ASN A 24 -9.04 9.77 -0.93
C ASN A 24 -8.57 9.87 0.54
N ALA A 25 -7.62 9.03 0.95
CA ALA A 25 -6.97 9.18 2.25
C ALA A 25 -5.97 10.34 2.22
N ASN A 26 -6.02 11.18 3.25
CA ASN A 26 -4.98 12.17 3.51
C ASN A 26 -3.67 11.47 3.92
N ARG A 27 -2.59 12.23 4.06
CA ARG A 27 -1.27 11.67 4.38
C ARG A 27 -1.24 10.85 5.67
N GLU A 28 -1.83 11.36 6.75
CA GLU A 28 -1.90 10.64 8.03
C GLU A 28 -2.65 9.32 7.86
N GLY A 29 -3.79 9.33 7.16
CA GLY A 29 -4.54 8.12 6.83
C GLY A 29 -3.77 7.16 5.93
N GLN A 30 -2.96 7.66 4.98
CA GLN A 30 -2.07 6.81 4.17
C GLN A 30 -1.04 6.09 5.06
N GLU A 31 -0.39 6.81 5.97
CA GLU A 31 0.59 6.25 6.90
C GLU A 31 -0.06 5.20 7.83
N GLU A 32 -1.24 5.51 8.37
CA GLU A 32 -1.98 4.64 9.29
C GLU A 32 -2.48 3.36 8.59
N ILE A 33 -3.20 3.50 7.47
CA ILE A 33 -3.78 2.36 6.74
C ILE A 33 -2.68 1.43 6.25
N VAL A 34 -1.60 1.97 5.66
CA VAL A 34 -0.49 1.14 5.17
C VAL A 34 0.23 0.45 6.33
N SER A 35 0.46 1.15 7.44
CA SER A 35 1.10 0.56 8.63
C SER A 35 0.24 -0.55 9.25
N ASN A 36 -1.07 -0.34 9.39
CA ASN A 36 -1.98 -1.33 9.94
C ASN A 36 -2.10 -2.55 9.02
N PHE A 37 -2.15 -2.34 7.71
CA PHE A 37 -2.11 -3.42 6.73
C PHE A 37 -0.83 -4.26 6.86
N LEU A 38 0.35 -3.63 6.85
CA LEU A 38 1.63 -4.36 6.98
C LEU A 38 1.72 -5.15 8.29
N ARG A 39 1.17 -4.61 9.39
CA ARG A 39 1.10 -5.33 10.67
C ARG A 39 0.23 -6.57 10.60
N SER A 40 -0.90 -6.52 9.86
CA SER A 40 -1.79 -7.67 9.70
C SER A 40 -1.17 -8.80 8.85
N GLN A 41 -0.18 -8.47 8.01
CA GLN A 41 0.55 -9.48 7.22
C GLN A 41 1.62 -10.22 8.04
N MET A 42 1.99 -9.73 9.23
CA MET A 42 2.98 -10.39 10.07
C MET A 42 2.48 -11.76 10.53
N GLY A 43 3.21 -12.81 10.16
CA GLY A 43 2.82 -14.18 10.49
C GLY A 43 1.87 -14.85 9.48
N ALA A 44 1.56 -14.21 8.36
CA ALA A 44 0.74 -14.79 7.28
C ALA A 44 1.36 -16.01 6.59
N GLY A 45 2.61 -16.37 6.93
CA GLY A 45 3.32 -17.51 6.37
C GLY A 45 4.05 -17.18 5.08
N LYS A 46 4.52 -18.22 4.39
CA LYS A 46 5.30 -18.08 3.16
C LYS A 46 4.37 -17.98 1.96
N ASP A 47 4.62 -16.98 1.12
CA ASP A 47 4.02 -16.90 -0.21
C ASP A 47 4.92 -17.63 -1.23
N GLU A 48 4.41 -18.70 -1.82
CA GLU A 48 5.13 -19.51 -2.81
C GLU A 48 5.01 -18.96 -4.24
N ARG A 49 4.23 -17.89 -4.46
CA ARG A 49 4.03 -17.32 -5.80
C ARG A 49 5.26 -16.53 -6.25
N THR A 50 5.56 -16.65 -7.53
CA THR A 50 6.63 -15.89 -8.18
C THR A 50 6.21 -14.42 -8.34
N PRO A 51 7.10 -13.45 -8.07
CA PRO A 51 6.83 -12.06 -8.37
C PRO A 51 6.66 -11.85 -9.88
N GLN A 52 5.81 -10.91 -10.26
CA GLN A 52 5.67 -10.49 -11.65
C GLN A 52 6.48 -9.21 -11.87
N GLU A 53 7.27 -9.17 -12.93
CA GLU A 53 8.07 -8.00 -13.28
C GLU A 53 7.21 -6.95 -14.00
N HIS A 54 7.24 -5.73 -13.49
CA HIS A 54 6.58 -4.57 -14.11
C HIS A 54 7.48 -3.33 -14.00
N ASP A 55 7.40 -2.44 -14.99
CA ASP A 55 8.05 -1.12 -14.91
C ASP A 55 7.37 -0.21 -13.86
N VAL A 56 6.07 -0.43 -13.66
CA VAL A 56 5.24 0.25 -12.68
C VAL A 56 4.42 -0.76 -11.89
N TYR A 57 4.63 -0.78 -10.58
CA TYR A 57 3.78 -1.53 -9.67
C TYR A 57 2.65 -0.65 -9.17
N SER A 58 1.45 -1.19 -9.10
CA SER A 58 0.27 -0.53 -8.55
C SER A 58 -0.28 -1.36 -7.40
N ILE A 59 -0.49 -0.71 -6.26
CA ILE A 59 -1.07 -1.30 -5.05
C ILE A 59 -2.21 -0.40 -4.61
N ARG A 60 -3.35 -0.97 -4.28
CA ARG A 60 -4.51 -0.27 -3.74
C ARG A 60 -4.96 -0.96 -2.45
N LEU A 61 -5.06 -0.19 -1.38
CA LEU A 61 -5.66 -0.59 -0.12
C LEU A 61 -7.01 0.12 0.04
N GLU A 62 -8.01 -0.63 0.46
CA GLU A 62 -9.35 -0.12 0.78
C GLU A 62 -9.64 -0.41 2.25
N TRP A 63 -9.73 0.63 3.07
CA TRP A 63 -10.08 0.53 4.48
C TRP A 63 -11.57 0.78 4.67
N HIS A 64 -12.25 -0.21 5.24
CA HIS A 64 -13.67 -0.17 5.56
C HIS A 64 -13.85 0.24 7.03
N PRO A 65 -14.36 1.46 7.31
CA PRO A 65 -14.50 1.95 8.68
C PRO A 65 -15.55 1.20 9.50
N GLU A 66 -16.46 0.46 8.85
CA GLU A 66 -17.55 -0.26 9.51
C GLU A 66 -17.07 -1.49 10.29
N ASP A 67 -16.03 -2.16 9.82
CA ASP A 67 -15.51 -3.42 10.36
C ASP A 67 -13.99 -3.47 10.49
N ASP A 68 -13.31 -2.33 10.26
CA ASP A 68 -11.85 -2.15 10.30
C ASP A 68 -11.09 -3.07 9.33
N ARG A 69 -11.78 -3.59 8.31
CA ARG A 69 -11.17 -4.47 7.31
C ARG A 69 -10.36 -3.65 6.31
N ILE A 70 -9.19 -4.17 5.94
CA ILE A 70 -8.38 -3.63 4.84
C ILE A 70 -8.31 -4.66 3.72
N GLU A 71 -8.86 -4.32 2.57
CA GLU A 71 -8.69 -5.11 1.34
C GLU A 71 -7.47 -4.61 0.56
N SER A 72 -6.77 -5.52 -0.13
CA SER A 72 -5.57 -5.19 -0.91
C SER A 72 -5.66 -5.73 -2.33
N TYR A 73 -5.30 -4.88 -3.29
CA TYR A 73 -5.24 -5.19 -4.71
C TYR A 73 -3.86 -4.80 -5.23
N SER A 74 -3.17 -5.69 -5.95
CA SER A 74 -1.86 -5.36 -6.53
C SER A 74 -1.55 -6.15 -7.80
N ASN A 75 -0.67 -5.61 -8.65
CA ASN A 75 -0.13 -6.31 -9.82
C ASN A 75 1.22 -6.99 -9.55
N THR A 76 1.64 -7.12 -8.30
CA THR A 76 2.98 -7.60 -7.90
C THR A 76 3.21 -9.10 -8.11
N GLY A 77 2.14 -9.87 -8.31
CA GLY A 77 2.19 -11.34 -8.44
C GLY A 77 2.40 -12.09 -7.12
N ASN A 78 3.01 -11.46 -6.12
CA ASN A 78 3.16 -12.02 -4.77
C ASN A 78 3.07 -10.95 -3.67
N PHE A 79 2.92 -11.42 -2.43
CA PHE A 79 2.77 -10.64 -1.21
C PHE A 79 4.09 -10.03 -0.74
N SER A 80 5.20 -10.76 -0.85
CA SER A 80 6.51 -10.25 -0.39
C SER A 80 6.95 -8.98 -1.14
N LEU A 81 6.72 -8.91 -2.45
CA LEU A 81 7.03 -7.72 -3.25
C LEU A 81 6.06 -6.58 -2.93
N ARG A 82 4.76 -6.87 -2.79
CA ARG A 82 3.75 -5.88 -2.35
C ARG A 82 4.16 -5.24 -1.03
N ASP A 83 4.48 -6.06 -0.04
CA ASP A 83 4.79 -5.59 1.32
C ASP A 83 6.13 -4.82 1.32
N GLY A 84 7.12 -5.25 0.53
CA GLY A 84 8.36 -4.53 0.34
C GLY A 84 8.17 -3.12 -0.26
N ILE A 85 7.30 -2.99 -1.27
CA ILE A 85 6.95 -1.69 -1.87
C ILE A 85 6.23 -0.80 -0.87
N LEU A 86 5.28 -1.34 -0.09
CA LEU A 86 4.56 -0.58 0.93
C LEU A 86 5.48 -0.11 2.07
N ILE A 87 6.48 -0.90 2.47
CA ILE A 87 7.52 -0.48 3.42
C ILE A 87 8.35 0.68 2.81
N GLY A 88 8.70 0.59 1.53
CA GLY A 88 9.38 1.66 0.80
C GLY A 88 8.55 2.95 0.76
N PHE A 89 7.25 2.82 0.52
CA PHE A 89 6.30 3.93 0.51
C PHE A 89 6.20 4.64 1.86
N LEU A 90 6.13 3.91 2.98
CA LEU A 90 6.14 4.53 4.32
C LEU A 90 7.41 5.36 4.58
N ARG A 91 8.56 4.87 4.12
CA ARG A 91 9.82 5.62 4.22
C ARG A 91 9.83 6.85 3.32
N TYR A 92 9.18 6.77 2.15
CA TYR A 92 9.01 7.92 1.26
C TYR A 92 8.15 9.01 1.92
N LEU A 93 7.01 8.62 2.51
CA LEU A 93 6.15 9.54 3.26
C LEU A 93 6.93 10.22 4.39
N GLY A 94 7.65 9.46 5.23
CA GLY A 94 8.44 10.02 6.34
C GLY A 94 9.59 10.97 5.93
N LYS A 95 10.00 10.98 4.66
CA LYS A 95 11.01 11.93 4.13
C LYS A 95 10.41 13.23 3.62
N GLN A 96 9.11 13.28 3.35
CA GLN A 96 8.45 14.50 2.90
C GLN A 96 8.13 15.40 4.10
N PRO A 97 8.28 16.72 3.99
CA PRO A 97 7.80 17.63 5.02
C PRO A 97 6.29 17.44 5.22
N SER A 98 5.83 17.43 6.47
CA SER A 98 4.40 17.48 6.78
C SER A 98 3.89 18.88 6.45
N ASP A 99 2.87 18.98 5.59
CA ASP A 99 2.18 20.24 5.29
C ASP A 99 1.41 20.77 6.51
#